data_AF-A0A496U4X7-F1
#
_entry.id   AF-A0A496U4X7-F1
#
_cell.length_a   1.000
_cell.length_b   1.000
_cell.length_c   1.000
_cell.angle_alpha   90.00
_cell.angle_beta   90.00
_cell.angle_gamma   90.00
#
_symmetry.space_group_name_H-M   'P 1'
#
loop_
_entity.id
_entity.type
_entity.pdbx_description
1 polymer ?
#
loop_
_entity_poly.entity_id
_entity_poly.type
_entity_poly.pdbx_seq_one_letter_code
_entity_poly.pdbx_strand_id
1 'polypeptide(L)'
;MNKNLKSYECKSCGTIIHVDEEAGSPLFCPMCRSSMKEINIKIPKSLSFFTCPVCDYAFYIKKGINPYKCPRCNFTFPVTPHRIHEERL
;
A
#
# COMPACT_ATOMS: atom_id res chain seq x y z
N MET A 1 1.07 -19.42 -11.25
CA MET A 1 0.09 -19.04 -10.21
C MET A 1 -0.63 -17.78 -10.67
N ASN A 2 -1.91 -17.89 -11.03
CA ASN A 2 -2.74 -16.74 -11.39
C ASN A 2 -3.18 -16.07 -10.08
N LYS A 3 -2.55 -14.95 -9.70
CA LYS A 3 -2.92 -14.21 -8.49
C LYS A 3 -4.17 -13.39 -8.76
N ASN A 4 -5.27 -13.70 -8.08
CA ASN A 4 -6.47 -12.88 -8.09
C ASN A 4 -6.30 -11.76 -7.07
N LEU A 5 -6.31 -10.53 -7.55
CA LEU A 5 -6.08 -9.33 -6.75
C LEU A 5 -7.38 -8.56 -6.57
N LYS A 6 -7.66 -8.16 -5.33
CA LYS A 6 -8.76 -7.24 -4.97
C LYS A 6 -8.21 -5.84 -4.76
N SER A 7 -9.00 -4.83 -5.14
CA SER A 7 -8.61 -3.42 -5.03
C SER A 7 -9.39 -2.73 -3.92
N TYR A 8 -8.72 -1.88 -3.15
CA TYR A 8 -9.32 -1.16 -2.04
C TYR A 8 -8.91 0.31 -2.09
N GLU A 9 -9.88 1.21 -1.94
CA GLU A 9 -9.69 2.65 -1.94
C GLU A 9 -9.94 3.23 -0.55
N CYS A 10 -9.08 4.16 -0.14
CA CYS A 10 -9.28 4.95 1.06
C CYS A 10 -10.33 6.04 0.83
N LYS A 11 -11.37 6.07 1.66
CA LYS A 11 -12.43 7.10 1.58
C LYS A 11 -11.99 8.52 1.95
N SER A 12 -10.83 8.68 2.59
CA SER A 12 -10.34 9.99 3.05
C SER A 12 -9.29 10.61 2.12
N CYS A 13 -8.34 9.82 1.63
CA CYS A 13 -7.24 10.33 0.80
C CYS A 13 -7.21 9.77 -0.63
N GLY A 14 -8.13 8.87 -0.99
CA GLY A 14 -8.19 8.26 -2.33
C GLY A 14 -7.03 7.31 -2.64
N THR A 15 -6.20 6.95 -1.66
CA THR A 15 -5.13 5.95 -1.89
C THR A 15 -5.75 4.60 -2.22
N ILE A 16 -5.27 4.00 -3.30
CA ILE A 16 -5.67 2.67 -3.76
C ILE A 16 -4.55 1.68 -3.48
N ILE A 17 -4.89 0.54 -2.88
CA ILE A 17 -4.01 -0.62 -2.77
C ILE A 17 -4.67 -1.84 -3.39
N HIS A 18 -3.84 -2.80 -3.77
CA HIS A 18 -4.29 -4.10 -4.23
C HIS A 18 -3.74 -5.18 -3.30
N VAL A 19 -4.54 -6.19 -3.01
CA VAL A 19 -4.17 -7.29 -2.12
C VAL A 19 -4.55 -8.59 -2.79
N ASP A 20 -3.79 -9.64 -2.48
CA ASP A 20 -4.19 -10.99 -2.88
C ASP A 20 -5.49 -11.36 -2.15
N GLU A 21 -6.42 -11.99 -2.85
CA GLU A 21 -7.70 -12.40 -2.27
C GLU A 21 -7.50 -13.27 -1.01
N GLU A 22 -6.48 -14.13 -1.01
CA GLU A 22 -6.17 -15.03 0.11
C GLU A 22 -5.56 -14.30 1.30
N ALA A 23 -4.92 -13.14 1.08
CA ALA A 23 -4.34 -12.33 2.16
C ALA A 23 -5.40 -11.63 3.01
N GLY A 24 -6.64 -11.53 2.51
CA GLY A 24 -7.75 -10.87 3.18
C GLY A 24 -7.72 -9.34 3.07
N SER A 25 -8.81 -8.70 3.49
CA SER A 25 -9.02 -7.26 3.29
C SER A 25 -8.14 -6.37 4.18
N PRO A 26 -7.73 -5.19 3.70
CA PRO A 26 -7.07 -4.21 4.55
C PRO A 26 -8.07 -3.61 5.54
N LEU A 27 -7.59 -3.27 6.74
CA LEU A 27 -8.41 -2.59 7.76
C LEU A 27 -8.27 -1.06 7.64
N PHE A 28 -7.06 -0.60 7.33
CA PHE A 28 -6.69 0.81 7.36
C PHE A 28 -5.92 1.21 6.11
N CYS A 29 -6.02 2.49 5.77
CA CYS A 29 -5.21 3.09 4.73
C CYS A 29 -3.74 3.16 5.17
N PRO A 30 -2.79 2.72 4.33
CA PRO A 30 -1.37 2.77 4.68
C PRO A 30 -0.78 4.19 4.65
N MET A 31 -1.54 5.18 4.15
CA MET A 31 -1.11 6.58 4.07
C MET A 31 -1.67 7.42 5.22
N CYS A 32 -2.97 7.32 5.49
CA CYS A 32 -3.65 8.19 6.46
C CYS A 32 -4.40 7.45 7.58
N ARG A 33 -4.36 6.10 7.59
CA ARG A 33 -5.03 5.25 8.59
C ARG A 33 -6.56 5.26 8.61
N SER A 34 -7.23 6.01 7.73
CA SER A 34 -8.69 5.92 7.54
C SER A 34 -9.13 4.55 7.00
N SER A 35 -10.43 4.28 7.01
CA SER A 35 -10.99 3.03 6.50
C SER A 35 -10.85 2.88 4.99
N MET A 36 -10.77 1.62 4.56
CA MET A 36 -10.65 1.20 3.16
C MET A 36 -11.97 0.57 2.69
N LYS A 37 -12.33 0.77 1.43
CA LYS A 37 -13.50 0.13 0.79
C LYS A 37 -13.07 -0.64 -0.44
N GLU A 38 -13.59 -1.84 -0.61
CA GLU A 38 -13.37 -2.62 -1.83
C GLU A 38 -13.98 -1.91 -3.05
N ILE A 39 -13.23 -1.88 -4.14
CA ILE A 39 -13.62 -1.29 -5.41
C ILE A 39 -13.27 -2.24 -6.56
N ASN A 40 -14.06 -2.19 -7.63
CA ASN A 40 -13.82 -2.97 -8.84
C ASN A 40 -13.17 -2.07 -9.90
N ILE A 41 -11.85 -2.15 -10.01
CA ILE A 41 -11.07 -1.37 -10.98
C ILE A 41 -10.06 -2.26 -11.69
N LYS A 42 -9.62 -1.80 -12.87
CA LYS A 42 -8.49 -2.42 -13.56
C LYS A 42 -7.21 -2.15 -12.78
N ILE A 43 -6.45 -3.22 -12.56
CA ILE A 43 -5.18 -3.17 -11.85
C ILE A 43 -4.12 -2.53 -12.75
N PRO A 44 -3.39 -1.51 -12.30
CA PRO A 44 -2.36 -0.88 -13.10
C PRO A 44 -1.18 -1.83 -13.32
N LYS A 45 -0.52 -1.72 -14.48
CA LYS A 45 0.63 -2.57 -14.84
C LYS A 45 1.87 -2.34 -13.96
N SER A 46 1.98 -1.18 -13.31
CA SER A 46 3.15 -0.77 -12.55
C SER A 46 2.80 -0.61 -11.07
N LEU A 47 3.12 -1.64 -10.30
CA LEU A 47 2.90 -1.73 -8.87
C LEU A 47 4.22 -1.97 -8.14
N SER A 48 4.33 -1.41 -6.94
CA SER A 48 5.33 -1.77 -5.94
C SER A 48 4.71 -2.73 -4.94
N PHE A 49 5.44 -3.79 -4.61
CA PHE A 49 5.04 -4.81 -3.64
C PHE A 49 5.64 -4.51 -2.26
N PHE A 50 4.84 -4.68 -1.21
CA PHE A 50 5.24 -4.47 0.17
C PHE A 50 4.77 -5.63 1.04
N THR A 51 5.63 -6.09 1.94
CA THR A 51 5.30 -7.06 2.98
C THR A 51 5.58 -6.44 4.34
N CYS A 52 4.63 -6.58 5.26
CA CYS A 52 4.82 -6.15 6.63
C CYS A 52 5.72 -7.16 7.37
N PRO A 53 6.85 -6.75 7.98
CA PRO A 53 7.75 -7.67 8.70
C PRO A 53 7.19 -8.12 10.06
N VAL A 54 6.05 -7.58 10.50
CA VAL A 54 5.45 -7.89 11.82
C VAL A 54 4.27 -8.84 11.71
N CYS A 55 3.51 -8.78 10.62
CA CYS A 55 2.29 -9.57 10.47
C CYS A 55 2.18 -10.25 9.10
N ASP A 56 3.29 -10.27 8.34
CA ASP A 56 3.45 -10.84 7.00
C ASP A 56 2.43 -10.39 5.94
N TYR A 57 1.65 -9.36 6.26
CA TYR A 57 0.60 -8.86 5.38
C TYR A 57 1.22 -8.24 4.14
N ALA A 58 0.84 -8.77 2.98
CA ALA A 58 1.40 -8.44 1.70
C ALA A 58 0.39 -7.64 0.86
N PHE A 59 0.83 -6.52 0.28
CA PHE A 59 -0.02 -5.64 -0.53
C PHE A 59 0.78 -4.94 -1.62
N TYR A 60 0.06 -4.41 -2.59
CA TYR A 60 0.60 -3.68 -3.72
C TYR A 60 0.04 -2.26 -3.75
N ILE A 61 0.86 -1.30 -4.14
CA ILE A 61 0.46 0.10 -4.34
C ILE A 61 1.08 0.61 -5.64
N LYS A 62 0.54 1.69 -6.22
CA LYS A 62 1.10 2.30 -7.43
C LYS A 62 2.60 2.57 -7.25
N LYS A 63 3.41 2.19 -8.24
CA LYS A 63 4.86 2.41 -8.21
C LYS A 63 5.17 3.89 -7.95
N GLY A 64 6.14 4.13 -7.05
CA GLY A 64 6.55 5.47 -6.61
C GLY A 64 5.82 6.01 -5.39
N ILE A 65 4.79 5.32 -4.88
CA ILE A 65 4.14 5.66 -3.62
C ILE A 65 4.75 4.78 -2.51
N ASN A 66 5.25 5.43 -1.46
CA ASN A 66 5.79 4.75 -0.27
C ASN A 66 4.75 4.80 0.87
N PRO A 67 4.24 3.64 1.32
CA PRO A 67 3.31 3.59 2.45
C PRO A 67 4.01 4.00 3.75
N TYR A 68 3.31 4.74 4.60
CA TYR A 68 3.80 5.09 5.94
C TYR A 68 3.54 3.97 6.95
N LYS A 69 2.39 3.28 6.85
CA LYS A 69 1.94 2.25 7.80
C LYS A 69 1.53 0.96 7.10
N CYS A 70 1.55 -0.14 7.85
CA CYS A 70 0.89 -1.37 7.45
C CYS A 70 -0.64 -1.16 7.35
N PRO A 71 -1.31 -1.67 6.30
CA PRO A 71 -2.77 -1.59 6.16
C PRO A 71 -3.54 -2.58 7.06
N ARG A 72 -2.84 -3.49 7.76
CA ARG A 72 -3.43 -4.52 8.63
C ARG A 72 -3.08 -4.35 10.11
N CYS A 73 -1.83 -4.00 10.44
CA CYS A 73 -1.37 -3.78 11.81
C CYS A 73 -0.88 -2.34 12.03
N ASN A 74 -0.22 -2.05 13.17
CA ASN A 74 0.26 -0.71 13.52
C ASN A 74 1.73 -0.43 13.14
N PHE A 75 2.39 -1.37 12.44
CA PHE A 75 3.77 -1.21 11.99
C PHE A 75 3.94 0.02 11.09
N THR A 76 5.04 0.74 11.29
CA THR A 76 5.45 1.90 10.50
C THR A 76 6.59 1.51 9.59
N PHE A 77 6.46 1.72 8.30
CA PHE A 77 7.56 1.49 7.39
C PHE A 77 8.61 2.58 7.59
N PRO A 78 9.91 2.23 7.58
CA PRO A 78 10.95 3.25 7.51
C PRO A 78 10.81 3.95 6.15
N VAL A 79 10.32 5.19 6.17
CA VAL A 79 10.47 6.08 5.03
C VAL A 79 11.96 6.34 4.94
N THR A 80 12.66 5.71 4.00
CA THR A 80 13.96 6.23 3.57
C THR A 80 13.70 7.66 3.14
N PRO A 81 14.23 8.68 3.85
CA PRO A 81 14.21 10.02 3.28
C PRO A 81 14.92 9.89 1.94
N HIS A 82 14.25 10.28 0.86
CA HIS A 82 14.98 10.61 -0.36
C HIS A 82 16.00 11.66 0.08
N ARG A 83 17.27 11.26 0.18
CA ARG A 83 18.38 12.21 0.21
C ARG A 83 18.26 12.96 -1.11
N ILE A 84 17.56 14.09 -1.08
CA ILE A 84 17.78 15.14 -2.06
C ILE A 84 19.25 15.51 -1.80
N HIS A 85 20.16 15.06 -2.67
CA HIS A 85 21.46 15.69 -2.76
C HIS A 85 21.17 17.16 -3.08
N GLU A 86 21.20 18.02 -2.07
CA GLU A 86 21.55 19.43 -2.26
C GLU A 86 23.05 19.47 -2.60
N GLU A 87 23.38 19.03 -3.81
CA GLU A 87 24.53 19.57 -4.53
C GLU A 87 24.00 20.69 -5.40
N ARG A 88 24.10 21.93 -4.90
CA ARG A 88 24.38 23.18 -5.65
C ARG A 88 24.10 24.39 -4.78
N LEU A 89 25.14 24.94 -4.15
CA LEU A 89 25.79 26.20 -4.56
C LEU A 89 27.00 26.48 -3.66
#